data_AF-A0A7W1UWA1-F1
#
_entry.id   AF-A0A7W1UWA1-F1
#
_cell.length_a   1.000
_cell.length_b   1.000
_cell.length_c   1.000
_cell.angle_alpha   90.00
_cell.angle_beta   90.00
_cell.angle_gamma   90.00
#
_symmetry.space_group_name_H-M   'P 1'
#
loop_
_entity.id
_entity.type
_entity.pdbx_description
1 polymer ?
#
loop_
_entity_poly.entity_id
_entity_poly.type
_entity_poly.pdbx_seq_one_letter_code
_entity_poly.pdbx_strand_id
1 'polypeptide(L)'
;MMSLIRVVVAGAVAAVTTGGGLLLARADEAPPAAAPLGPDPVTVVVDIEHSLFEPSYLRVEAGTEVRFVVANDDPINHELIIGPQSVHDRHANGTEASHP
;
A
#
# COMPACT_ATOMS: atom_id res chain seq x y z
N MET A 1 22.29 -20.54 0.53
CA MET A 1 21.44 -20.02 1.62
C MET A 1 21.58 -18.50 1.60
N MET A 2 20.76 -17.79 0.81
CA MET A 2 20.89 -16.33 0.66
C MET A 2 20.01 -15.66 1.72
N SER A 3 20.66 -15.02 2.68
CA SER A 3 20.03 -14.23 3.73
C SER A 3 19.47 -12.95 3.11
N LEU A 4 18.14 -12.79 3.14
CA LEU A 4 17.48 -11.54 2.79
C LEU A 4 17.69 -10.53 3.93
N ILE A 5 18.47 -9.49 3.65
CA ILE A 5 18.57 -8.32 4.51
C ILE A 5 17.20 -7.64 4.49
N ARG A 6 16.42 -7.82 5.57
CA ARG A 6 15.24 -7.02 5.86
C ARG A 6 15.72 -5.65 6.30
N VAL A 7 15.66 -4.66 5.41
CA VAL A 7 15.85 -3.26 5.80
C VAL A 7 14.58 -2.81 6.52
N VAL A 8 14.56 -2.97 7.84
CA VAL A 8 13.53 -2.37 8.70
C VAL A 8 13.89 -0.89 8.82
N VAL A 9 13.16 -0.02 8.11
CA VAL A 9 13.25 1.42 8.33
C VAL A 9 12.53 1.74 9.63
N ALA A 10 13.27 1.75 10.73
CA ALA A 10 12.80 2.29 12.00
C ALA A 10 12.92 3.82 11.97
N GLY A 11 11.79 4.50 11.74
CA GLY A 11 11.67 5.96 11.79
C GLY A 11 10.96 6.44 13.07
N ALA A 12 11.78 6.93 14.00
CA ALA A 12 11.58 7.53 15.33
C ALA A 12 10.19 8.01 15.82
N VAL A 13 9.95 7.69 17.10
CA VAL A 13 8.91 8.16 18.04
C VAL A 13 9.08 9.64 18.42
N ALA A 14 7.98 10.41 18.48
CA ALA A 14 7.64 11.30 19.61
C ALA A 14 6.30 12.05 19.41
N ALA A 15 5.29 11.69 20.21
CA ALA A 15 4.35 12.67 20.78
C ALA A 15 3.75 12.10 22.06
N VAL A 16 4.30 12.51 23.21
CA VAL A 16 3.63 12.38 24.50
C VAL A 16 2.58 13.49 24.59
N THR A 17 1.30 13.12 24.64
CA THR A 17 0.25 13.97 25.22
C THR A 17 -0.61 13.16 26.18
N THR A 18 -0.39 13.46 27.45
CA THR A 18 -1.24 13.24 28.63
C THR A 18 -2.73 13.48 28.35
N GLY A 19 -3.60 12.53 28.75
CA GLY A 19 -5.03 12.78 28.96
C GLY A 19 -5.94 11.66 28.49
N GLY A 20 -6.57 10.96 29.43
CA GLY A 20 -7.55 9.91 29.17
C GLY A 20 -8.75 10.42 28.38
N GLY A 21 -8.93 9.87 27.19
CA GLY A 21 -10.13 10.01 26.37
C GLY A 21 -10.09 8.95 25.29
N LEU A 22 -11.11 8.09 25.23
CA LEU A 22 -11.30 7.15 24.13
C LEU A 22 -11.53 7.98 22.86
N LEU A 23 -10.50 8.15 22.05
CA LEU A 23 -10.61 8.74 20.73
C LEU A 23 -11.09 7.66 19.77
N LEU A 24 -12.37 7.72 19.40
CA LEU A 24 -12.86 7.01 18.21
C LEU A 24 -12.25 7.73 17.00
N ALA A 25 -11.11 7.25 16.53
CA ALA A 25 -10.53 7.68 15.26
C ALA A 25 -11.56 7.39 14.15
N ARG A 26 -12.00 8.43 13.46
CA ARG A 26 -12.81 8.30 12.24
C ARG A 26 -11.90 7.72 11.17
N ALA A 27 -12.34 6.69 10.46
CA ALA A 27 -11.61 6.04 9.36
C ALA A 27 -11.48 6.92 8.09
N ASP A 28 -11.68 8.24 8.21
CA ASP A 28 -11.68 9.21 7.11
C ASP A 28 -10.47 10.17 7.12
N GLU A 29 -9.57 10.05 8.10
CA GLU A 29 -8.33 10.84 8.05
C GLU A 29 -7.35 10.18 7.08
N ALA A 30 -7.27 10.75 5.88
CA ALA A 30 -6.19 10.46 4.95
C ALA A 30 -4.85 10.58 5.71
N PRO A 31 -4.00 9.54 5.71
CA PRO A 31 -2.73 9.59 6.43
C PRO A 31 -1.92 10.82 5.97
N PRO A 32 -1.08 11.41 6.84
CA PRO A 32 -0.24 12.54 6.47
C PRO A 32 0.50 12.22 5.17
N ALA A 33 0.37 13.10 4.18
CA ALA A 33 0.81 12.82 2.82
C ALA A 33 2.29 12.43 2.79
N ALA A 34 2.57 11.14 2.61
CA ALA A 34 3.91 10.64 2.48
C ALA A 34 4.64 11.36 1.33
N ALA A 35 5.94 11.57 1.51
CA ALA A 35 6.79 12.06 0.42
C ALA A 35 6.69 11.09 -0.78
N PRO A 36 6.70 11.60 -2.01
CA PRO A 36 6.64 10.73 -3.18
C PRO A 36 7.90 9.85 -3.27
N LEU A 37 7.74 8.62 -3.76
CA LEU A 37 8.83 7.72 -4.12
C LEU A 37 9.43 8.12 -5.47
N GLY A 38 10.74 7.98 -5.65
CA GLY A 38 11.46 8.38 -6.86
C GLY A 38 12.39 9.57 -6.63
N PRO A 39 13.07 10.07 -7.68
CA PRO A 39 12.92 9.70 -9.09
C PRO A 39 13.71 8.43 -9.50
N ASP A 40 14.64 7.97 -8.68
CA ASP A 40 15.41 6.75 -8.93
C ASP A 40 14.51 5.50 -8.83
N PRO A 41 14.85 4.38 -9.51
CA PRO A 41 14.06 3.15 -9.43
C PRO A 41 13.81 2.69 -7.99
N VAL A 42 12.55 2.38 -7.67
CA VAL A 42 12.13 1.97 -6.33
C VAL A 42 11.55 0.56 -6.33
N THR A 43 11.67 -0.14 -5.21
CA THR A 43 10.98 -1.42 -5.00
C THR A 43 10.01 -1.28 -3.85
N VAL A 44 8.76 -1.65 -4.09
CA VAL A 44 7.67 -1.60 -3.11
C VAL A 44 7.20 -3.03 -2.86
N VAL A 45 7.23 -3.46 -1.61
CA VAL A 45 6.54 -4.67 -1.18
C VAL A 45 5.08 -4.29 -0.92
N VAL A 46 4.17 -5.05 -1.52
CA VAL A 46 2.73 -4.92 -1.32
C VAL A 46 2.26 -6.20 -0.63
N ASP A 47 2.01 -6.11 0.67
CA ASP A 47 1.48 -7.19 1.47
C ASP A 47 -0.04 -7.24 1.33
N ILE A 48 -0.60 -8.45 1.23
CA ILE A 48 -2.03 -8.69 1.13
C ILE A 48 -2.45 -9.66 2.23
N GLU A 49 -3.26 -9.15 3.16
CA GLU A 49 -3.81 -9.93 4.27
C GLU A 49 -5.22 -9.41 4.60
N HIS A 50 -6.17 -10.29 4.92
CA HIS A 50 -7.55 -9.92 5.23
C HIS A 50 -8.22 -9.06 4.14
N SER A 51 -7.94 -9.35 2.87
CA SER A 51 -8.36 -8.56 1.71
C SER A 51 -7.92 -7.09 1.69
N LEU A 52 -6.89 -6.73 2.47
CA LEU A 52 -6.31 -5.39 2.49
C LEU A 52 -4.93 -5.39 1.84
N PHE A 53 -4.61 -4.30 1.13
CA PHE A 53 -3.29 -4.06 0.57
C PHE A 53 -2.52 -3.10 1.48
N GLU A 54 -1.29 -3.44 1.82
CA GLU A 54 -0.36 -2.58 2.55
C GLU A 54 0.94 -2.39 1.75
N PRO A 55 1.36 -1.15 1.45
CA PRO A 55 0.69 0.11 1.77
C PRO A 55 -0.61 0.32 0.96
N SER A 56 -1.61 0.93 1.59
CA SER A 56 -2.91 1.24 0.96
C SER A 56 -2.89 2.48 0.07
N TYR A 57 -1.82 3.27 0.13
CA TYR A 57 -1.64 4.47 -0.68
C TYR A 57 -0.16 4.69 -1.00
N LEU A 58 0.13 5.06 -2.25
CA LEU A 58 1.46 5.38 -2.74
C LEU A 58 1.42 6.69 -3.53
N ARG A 59 2.43 7.54 -3.32
CA ARG A 59 2.74 8.66 -4.22
C ARG A 59 4.06 8.36 -4.88
N VAL A 60 4.12 8.52 -6.19
CA VAL A 60 5.30 8.23 -7.00
C VAL A 60 5.56 9.43 -7.90
N GLU A 61 6.80 9.86 -8.00
CA GLU A 61 7.20 10.88 -8.97
C GLU A 61 7.03 10.35 -10.40
N ALA A 62 6.50 11.19 -11.30
CA ALA A 62 6.27 10.79 -12.68
C ALA A 62 7.59 10.38 -13.37
N GLY A 63 7.58 9.23 -14.06
CA GLY A 63 8.76 8.68 -14.73
C GLY A 63 9.60 7.75 -13.87
N THR A 64 9.29 7.58 -12.59
CA THR A 64 9.96 6.62 -11.71
C THR A 64 9.65 5.18 -12.13
N GLU A 65 10.68 4.34 -12.26
CA GLU A 65 10.49 2.90 -12.39
C GLU A 65 10.12 2.30 -11.03
N VAL A 66 8.96 1.65 -10.95
CA VAL A 66 8.48 0.99 -9.72
C VAL A 66 8.46 -0.51 -9.94
N ARG A 67 9.22 -1.23 -9.12
CA ARG A 67 9.14 -2.69 -9.01
C ARG A 67 8.24 -3.06 -7.85
N PHE A 68 7.09 -3.66 -8.13
CA PHE A 68 6.24 -4.25 -7.11
C PHE A 68 6.67 -5.69 -6.80
N VAL A 69 6.77 -6.00 -5.51
CA VAL A 69 6.84 -7.37 -4.99
C VAL A 69 5.52 -7.62 -4.28
N VAL A 70 4.66 -8.45 -4.86
CA VAL A 70 3.34 -8.74 -4.30
C VAL A 70 3.43 -9.97 -3.41
N ALA A 71 3.18 -9.81 -2.12
CA ALA A 71 3.16 -10.88 -1.13
C ALA A 71 1.71 -11.13 -0.69
N ASN A 72 1.12 -12.23 -1.18
CA ASN A 72 -0.23 -12.62 -0.80
C ASN A 72 -0.18 -13.68 0.30
N ASP A 73 -0.50 -13.28 1.54
CA ASP A 73 -0.60 -14.16 2.70
C ASP A 73 -2.08 -14.50 3.04
N ASP A 74 -3.04 -13.98 2.26
CA ASP A 74 -4.47 -14.23 2.42
C ASP A 74 -4.88 -15.59 1.81
N PRO A 75 -5.91 -16.30 2.34
CA PRO A 75 -6.27 -17.63 1.86
C PRO A 75 -7.07 -17.62 0.54
N ILE A 76 -7.26 -16.44 -0.06
CA ILE A 76 -7.95 -16.25 -1.34
C ILE A 76 -7.01 -15.62 -2.36
N ASN A 77 -7.31 -15.83 -3.64
CA ASN A 77 -6.56 -15.18 -4.71
C ASN A 77 -6.93 -13.69 -4.76
N HIS A 78 -5.91 -12.86 -4.95
CA HIS A 78 -6.04 -11.41 -5.08
C HIS A 78 -5.46 -10.93 -6.41
N GLU A 79 -5.97 -9.79 -6.86
CA GLU A 79 -5.52 -9.13 -8.08
C GLU A 79 -4.95 -7.75 -7.73
N LEU A 80 -3.77 -7.43 -8.27
CA LEU A 80 -3.24 -6.08 -8.25
C LEU A 80 -3.43 -5.45 -9.63
N ILE A 81 -4.43 -4.59 -9.75
CA ILE A 81 -4.77 -3.91 -11.00
C ILE A 81 -4.18 -2.49 -10.97
N ILE A 82 -3.37 -2.17 -11.98
CA ILE A 82 -2.78 -0.83 -12.15
C ILE A 82 -3.43 -0.16 -13.35
N GLY A 83 -4.03 1.01 -13.14
CA GLY A 83 -4.66 1.77 -14.21
C GLY A 83 -5.32 3.05 -13.73
N PRO A 84 -5.99 3.78 -14.63
CA PRO A 84 -6.82 4.91 -14.25
C PRO A 84 -8.07 4.47 -13.47
N GLN A 85 -8.74 5.43 -12.83
CA GLN A 85 -9.97 5.20 -12.07
C GLN A 85 -11.03 4.40 -12.85
N SER A 86 -11.17 4.63 -14.17
CA SER A 86 -12.14 3.91 -14.99
C SER A 86 -11.86 2.41 -15.10
N VAL A 87 -10.59 1.99 -15.00
CA VAL A 87 -10.24 0.56 -14.89
C VAL A 87 -10.73 0.03 -13.55
N HIS A 88 -10.55 0.78 -12.46
CA HIS A 88 -10.94 0.34 -11.13
C HIS A 88 -12.48 0.25 -11.01
N ASP A 89 -13.20 1.26 -11.51
CA ASP A 89 -14.67 1.28 -11.51
C ASP A 89 -15.27 0.07 -12.23
N ARG A 90 -14.63 -0.38 -13.32
CA ARG A 90 -15.05 -1.56 -14.09
C ARG A 90 -14.87 -2.87 -13.31
N HIS A 91 -13.78 -2.99 -12.54
CA HIS A 91 -13.45 -4.24 -11.84
C HIS A 91 -13.94 -4.29 -10.39
N ALA A 92 -14.43 -3.17 -9.82
CA ALA A 92 -14.83 -3.06 -8.42
C ALA A 92 -15.94 -4.04 -7.97
N ASN A 93 -16.75 -4.53 -8.92
CA ASN A 93 -17.83 -5.47 -8.67
C ASN A 93 -17.46 -6.94 -8.96
N GLY A 94 -16.25 -7.22 -9.46
CA GLY A 94 -15.76 -8.57 -9.72
C GLY A 94 -16.53 -9.35 -10.80
N THR A 95 -17.25 -8.68 -11.71
CA THR A 95 -18.09 -9.35 -12.72
C THR A 95 -17.40 -9.65 -14.04
N GLU A 96 -16.16 -9.20 -14.22
CA GLU A 96 -15.44 -9.34 -15.48
C GLU A 96 -14.88 -10.76 -15.64
N ALA A 97 -15.26 -11.45 -16.73
CA ALA A 97 -14.83 -12.83 -16.99
C ALA A 97 -13.39 -12.93 -17.52
N SER A 98 -12.76 -11.79 -17.85
CA SER A 98 -11.41 -11.73 -18.41
C SER A 98 -10.80 -10.33 -18.25
N HIS A 99 -9.48 -10.26 -18.11
CA HIS A 99 -8.71 -9.02 -18.11
C HIS A 99 -7.92 -8.89 -19.43
N PRO A 100 -7.95 -7.73 -20.12
CA PRO A 100 -7.18 -7.48 -21.33
C PRO A 100 -5.67 -7.33 -21.07
#